data_AF-A0A661VL75-F1
#
_entry.id   AF-A0A661VL75-F1
#
_cell.length_a   1.000
_cell.length_b   1.000
_cell.length_c   1.000
_cell.angle_alpha   90.00
_cell.angle_beta   90.00
_cell.angle_gamma   90.00
#
_symmetry.space_group_name_H-M   'P 1'
#
loop_
_entity.id
_entity.type
_entity.pdbx_description
1 polymer ?
#
loop_
_entity_poly.entity_id
_entity_poly.type
_entity_poly.pdbx_seq_one_letter_code
_entity_poly.pdbx_strand_id
1 'polypeptide(L)'
;MFVYPCKDGYVFYLAPGAAVMASANRAWTEWLASEGMSTEHLKVMGWPDVDLVQMAPEDFDMMQDTLGKFMMNHTKAELYEGAHQRDIPLVPVSSPRDVLENLQLRERGFWLEVEHPELGESLTYPGPWAQVTEAPLTGWRPAPLIGEHNDDIYGNELGFSKEEMVLLKQAGVT
;
A
#
# COMPACT_ATOMS: atom_id res chain seq x y z
N MET A 1 15.99 -2.11 -7.36
CA MET A 1 14.71 -1.61 -6.82
C MET A 1 14.91 -0.17 -6.46
N PHE A 2 14.20 0.76 -7.11
CA PHE A 2 14.53 2.18 -7.06
C PHE A 2 13.31 3.05 -6.81
N VAL A 3 13.50 4.15 -6.08
CA VAL A 3 12.47 5.13 -5.77
C VAL A 3 12.85 6.43 -6.46
N TYR A 4 11.93 6.99 -7.24
CA TYR A 4 12.14 8.24 -7.96
C TYR A 4 11.16 9.30 -7.48
N PRO A 5 11.60 10.56 -7.32
CA PRO A 5 10.67 11.67 -7.14
C PRO A 5 9.87 11.91 -8.43
N CYS A 6 8.65 12.41 -8.27
CA CYS A 6 7.76 12.85 -9.34
C CYS A 6 7.05 14.15 -8.90
N LYS A 7 6.14 14.71 -9.72
CA LYS A 7 5.53 16.03 -9.45
C LYS A 7 4.84 16.13 -8.08
N ASP A 8 4.23 15.06 -7.61
CA ASP A 8 3.35 15.02 -6.44
C ASP A 8 3.73 13.91 -5.43
N GLY A 9 5.00 13.48 -5.43
CA GLY A 9 5.53 12.53 -4.46
C GLY A 9 6.60 11.63 -5.05
N TYR A 10 6.44 10.33 -4.88
CA TYR A 10 7.41 9.33 -5.31
C TYR A 10 6.74 8.15 -6.00
N VAL A 11 7.48 7.53 -6.90
CA VAL A 11 7.13 6.24 -7.50
C VAL A 11 8.23 5.24 -7.23
N PHE A 12 7.82 3.99 -7.13
CA PHE A 12 8.69 2.85 -7.01
C PHE A 12 8.76 2.15 -8.36
N TYR A 13 9.97 1.99 -8.88
CA TYR A 13 10.22 1.22 -10.09
C TYR A 13 11.04 -0.01 -9.77
N LEU A 14 10.47 -1.17 -10.06
CA LEU A 14 11.20 -2.43 -10.01
C LEU A 14 11.96 -2.61 -11.32
N ALA A 15 13.15 -2.01 -11.40
CA ALA A 15 14.05 -2.26 -12.53
C ALA A 15 14.37 -3.76 -12.61
N PRO A 16 13.95 -4.45 -13.68
CA PRO A 16 14.10 -5.89 -13.76
C PRO A 16 15.53 -6.27 -14.17
N GLY A 17 16.03 -7.39 -13.65
CA GLY A 17 17.18 -8.08 -14.23
C GLY A 17 16.81 -8.72 -15.58
N ALA A 18 17.76 -8.74 -16.52
CA ALA A 18 17.57 -9.01 -17.96
C ALA A 18 16.66 -10.18 -18.37
N ALA A 19 16.58 -11.28 -17.61
CA ALA A 19 15.91 -12.47 -18.11
C ALA A 19 14.37 -12.45 -18.04
N VAL A 20 13.76 -11.70 -17.12
CA VAL A 20 12.33 -11.88 -16.79
C VAL A 20 11.42 -10.81 -17.41
N MET A 21 11.93 -9.63 -17.78
CA MET A 21 11.09 -8.51 -18.26
C MET A 21 11.76 -7.60 -19.29
N ALA A 22 12.49 -8.17 -20.27
CA ALA A 22 13.06 -7.43 -21.40
C ALA A 22 12.03 -6.57 -22.19
N SER A 23 10.75 -6.92 -22.13
CA SER A 23 9.63 -6.13 -22.68
C SER A 23 9.47 -4.79 -21.99
N ALA A 24 9.58 -4.73 -20.65
CA ALA A 24 9.42 -3.51 -19.87
C ALA A 24 10.52 -2.48 -20.20
N ASN A 25 11.75 -2.95 -20.45
CA ASN A 25 12.86 -2.08 -20.83
C ASN A 25 12.66 -1.47 -22.24
N ARG A 26 12.16 -2.27 -23.21
CA ARG A 26 11.77 -1.71 -24.52
C ARG A 26 10.67 -0.68 -24.40
N ALA A 27 9.63 -0.98 -23.60
CA ALA A 27 8.52 -0.07 -23.38
C ALA A 27 8.96 1.26 -22.75
N TRP A 28 9.93 1.25 -21.83
CA TRP A 28 10.53 2.48 -21.31
C TRP A 28 11.22 3.32 -22.39
N THR A 29 11.98 2.67 -23.27
CA THR A 29 12.69 3.38 -24.36
C THR A 29 11.69 4.03 -25.31
N GLU A 30 10.63 3.32 -25.66
CA GLU A 30 9.56 3.85 -26.51
C GLU A 30 8.83 5.01 -25.82
N TRP A 31 8.54 4.89 -24.53
CA TRP A 31 7.85 5.94 -23.79
C TRP A 31 8.71 7.21 -23.65
N LEU A 32 9.98 7.07 -23.27
CA LEU A 32 10.93 8.19 -23.22
C LEU A 32 11.06 8.88 -24.58
N ALA A 33 11.18 8.09 -25.66
CA ALA A 33 11.28 8.63 -27.01
C ALA A 33 10.00 9.35 -27.45
N SER A 34 8.81 8.85 -27.07
CA SER A 34 7.53 9.48 -27.38
C SER A 34 7.36 10.87 -26.79
N GLU A 35 8.09 11.16 -25.70
CA GLU A 35 8.12 12.48 -25.05
C GLU A 35 9.38 13.29 -25.38
N GLY A 36 10.13 12.87 -26.41
CA GLY A 36 11.28 13.62 -26.93
C GLY A 36 12.55 13.53 -26.07
N MET A 37 12.62 12.60 -25.12
CA MET A 37 13.84 12.35 -24.37
C MET A 37 14.82 11.53 -25.21
N SER A 38 16.10 11.92 -25.18
CA SER A 38 17.16 11.13 -25.83
C SER A 38 17.23 9.75 -25.17
N THR A 39 17.19 8.72 -26.01
CA THR A 39 17.31 7.32 -25.60
C THR A 39 18.55 6.66 -26.19
N GLU A 40 19.42 7.41 -26.87
CA GLU A 40 20.57 6.84 -27.56
C GLU A 40 21.51 6.11 -26.60
N HIS A 41 21.72 6.65 -25.39
CA HIS A 41 22.48 5.95 -24.36
C HIS A 41 21.75 4.72 -23.81
N LEU A 42 20.42 4.75 -23.69
CA LEU A 42 19.62 3.60 -23.24
C LEU A 42 19.57 2.46 -24.26
N LYS A 43 19.58 2.80 -25.56
CA LYS A 43 19.69 1.83 -26.66
C LYS A 43 21.08 1.19 -26.73
N VAL A 44 22.14 2.00 -26.53
CA VAL A 44 23.54 1.53 -26.52
C VAL A 44 23.79 0.57 -25.37
N MET A 45 23.12 0.74 -24.23
CA MET A 45 23.25 -0.18 -23.10
C MET A 45 22.66 -1.58 -23.34
N GLY A 46 21.88 -1.81 -24.41
CA GLY A 46 21.33 -3.14 -24.69
C GLY A 46 20.34 -3.60 -23.62
N TRP A 47 19.47 -2.69 -23.16
CA TRP A 47 18.50 -2.90 -22.08
C TRP A 47 17.77 -4.27 -21.99
N PRO A 48 17.42 -4.98 -23.08
CA PRO A 48 16.93 -6.36 -22.98
C PRO A 48 17.93 -7.39 -22.42
N ASP A 49 19.23 -7.15 -22.52
CA ASP A 49 20.32 -8.05 -22.11
C ASP A 49 21.17 -7.49 -20.93
N VAL A 50 20.75 -6.36 -20.35
CA VAL A 50 21.47 -5.69 -19.25
C VAL A 50 21.41 -6.49 -17.96
N ASP A 51 22.57 -7.01 -17.56
CA ASP A 51 22.78 -7.41 -16.17
C ASP A 51 23.08 -6.16 -15.32
N LEU A 52 22.08 -5.71 -14.57
CA LEU A 52 22.21 -4.58 -13.64
C LEU A 52 23.33 -4.78 -12.60
N VAL A 53 23.73 -6.03 -12.32
CA VAL A 53 24.83 -6.34 -11.40
C VAL A 53 26.20 -6.07 -12.03
N GLN A 54 26.31 -6.22 -13.35
CA GLN A 54 27.57 -6.03 -14.10
C GLN A 54 27.64 -4.68 -14.81
N MET A 55 26.64 -3.83 -14.62
CA MET A 55 26.57 -2.50 -15.23
C MET A 55 27.67 -1.60 -14.66
N ALA A 56 28.34 -0.84 -15.54
CA ALA A 56 29.31 0.15 -15.12
C ALA A 56 28.61 1.24 -14.28
N PRO A 57 29.22 1.75 -13.19
CA PRO A 57 28.62 2.77 -12.35
C PRO A 57 28.16 4.01 -13.13
N GLU A 58 28.95 4.45 -14.12
CA GLU A 58 28.64 5.64 -14.92
C GLU A 58 27.39 5.44 -15.80
N ASP A 59 27.22 4.24 -16.35
CA ASP A 59 26.05 3.87 -17.14
C ASP A 59 24.79 3.76 -16.27
N PHE A 60 24.95 3.21 -15.06
CA PHE A 60 23.90 3.13 -14.06
C PHE A 60 23.41 4.51 -13.62
N ASP A 61 24.33 5.41 -13.28
CA ASP A 61 24.00 6.78 -12.86
C ASP A 61 23.28 7.54 -13.98
N MET A 62 23.76 7.41 -15.21
CA MET A 62 23.12 8.03 -16.38
C MET A 62 21.70 7.49 -16.62
N MET A 63 21.47 6.19 -16.42
CA MET A 63 20.14 5.59 -16.47
C MET A 63 19.22 6.16 -15.38
N GLN A 64 19.69 6.17 -14.12
CA GLN A 64 18.94 6.70 -12.98
C GLN A 64 18.56 8.16 -13.20
N ASP A 65 19.49 8.99 -13.67
CA ASP A 65 19.26 10.40 -13.96
C ASP A 65 18.22 10.61 -15.07
N THR A 66 18.28 9.79 -16.11
CA THR A 66 17.34 9.90 -17.24
C THR A 66 15.92 9.55 -16.80
N LEU A 67 15.77 8.43 -16.09
CA LEU A 67 14.49 8.01 -15.53
C LEU A 67 13.99 9.04 -14.52
N GLY A 68 14.83 9.51 -13.59
CA GLY A 68 14.46 10.52 -12.60
C GLY A 68 13.95 11.82 -13.23
N LYS A 69 14.63 12.33 -14.27
CA LYS A 69 14.18 13.52 -15.01
C LYS A 69 12.82 13.30 -15.69
N PHE A 70 12.61 12.11 -16.26
CA PHE A 70 11.33 11.75 -16.83
C PHE A 70 10.21 11.72 -15.77
N MET A 71 10.42 11.02 -14.65
CA MET A 71 9.42 10.89 -13.58
C MET A 71 8.99 12.25 -13.02
N MET A 72 9.91 13.22 -12.95
CA MET A 72 9.61 14.58 -12.50
C MET A 72 8.68 15.38 -13.44
N ASN A 73 8.47 14.92 -14.68
CA ASN A 73 7.53 15.53 -15.60
C ASN A 73 6.09 15.04 -15.42
N HIS A 74 5.87 14.04 -14.57
CA HIS A 74 4.57 13.36 -14.42
C HIS A 74 4.14 13.29 -12.96
N THR A 75 2.84 13.15 -12.75
CA THR A 75 2.25 12.81 -11.45
C THR A 75 2.31 11.30 -11.20
N LYS A 76 2.16 10.88 -9.93
CA LYS A 76 2.04 9.46 -9.55
C LYS A 76 0.98 8.73 -10.38
N ALA A 77 -0.16 9.37 -10.62
CA ALA A 77 -1.28 8.79 -11.36
C ALA A 77 -0.97 8.60 -12.85
N GLU A 78 -0.39 9.62 -13.50
CA GLU A 78 0.05 9.54 -14.91
C GLU A 78 1.11 8.45 -15.10
N LEU A 79 2.08 8.37 -14.17
CA LEU A 79 3.13 7.36 -14.22
C LEU A 79 2.58 5.95 -14.04
N TYR A 80 1.67 5.76 -13.07
CA TYR A 80 1.06 4.46 -12.81
C TYR A 80 0.23 3.97 -13.99
N GLU A 81 -0.65 4.81 -14.54
CA GLU A 81 -1.49 4.46 -15.68
C GLU A 81 -0.64 4.20 -16.94
N GLY A 82 0.32 5.09 -17.22
CA GLY A 82 1.23 4.95 -18.36
C GLY A 82 2.08 3.68 -18.29
N ALA A 83 2.57 3.34 -17.09
CA ALA A 83 3.34 2.13 -16.86
C ALA A 83 2.48 0.86 -16.94
N HIS A 84 1.26 0.89 -16.39
CA HIS A 84 0.33 -0.23 -16.41
C HIS A 84 -0.03 -0.64 -17.84
N GLN A 85 -0.32 0.32 -18.71
CA GLN A 85 -0.62 0.08 -20.13
C GLN A 85 0.55 -0.52 -20.94
N ARG A 86 1.77 -0.44 -20.38
CA ARG A 86 3.04 -0.80 -21.04
C ARG A 86 3.73 -2.01 -20.40
N ASP A 87 3.06 -2.67 -19.46
CA ASP A 87 3.63 -3.75 -18.64
C ASP A 87 4.94 -3.36 -17.94
N ILE A 88 5.07 -2.10 -17.55
CA ILE A 88 6.20 -1.59 -16.78
C ILE A 88 5.89 -1.74 -15.28
N PRO A 89 6.75 -2.41 -14.48
CA PRO A 89 6.52 -2.64 -13.07
C PRO A 89 6.85 -1.39 -12.23
N LEU A 90 5.98 -0.39 -12.35
CA LEU A 90 6.05 0.86 -11.60
C LEU A 90 4.77 1.03 -10.79
N VAL A 91 4.92 1.42 -9.53
CA VAL A 91 3.80 1.68 -8.61
C VAL A 91 3.99 2.99 -7.85
N PRO A 92 2.92 3.70 -7.51
CA PRO A 92 3.02 4.93 -6.71
C PRO A 92 3.36 4.60 -5.26
N VAL A 93 4.21 5.43 -4.63
CA VAL A 93 4.41 5.38 -3.19
C VAL A 93 3.21 6.07 -2.53
N SER A 94 2.32 5.26 -1.96
CA SER A 94 1.04 5.73 -1.45
C SER A 94 1.16 6.33 -0.04
N SER A 95 0.65 7.54 0.14
CA SER A 95 0.42 8.16 1.44
C SER A 95 -0.82 7.56 2.12
N PRO A 96 -1.04 7.77 3.44
CA PRO A 96 -2.27 7.33 4.10
C PRO A 96 -3.55 7.87 3.42
N ARG A 97 -3.50 9.10 2.90
CA ARG A 97 -4.60 9.68 2.11
C ARG A 97 -4.83 8.90 0.81
N ASP A 98 -3.77 8.62 0.06
CA ASP A 98 -3.87 7.87 -1.21
C ASP A 98 -4.47 6.48 -0.98
N VAL A 99 -4.14 5.84 0.15
CA VAL A 99 -4.69 4.54 0.54
C VAL A 99 -6.17 4.66 0.86
N LEU A 100 -6.59 5.64 1.67
CA LEU A 100 -8.01 5.87 1.98
C LEU A 100 -8.85 6.18 0.74
N GLU A 101 -8.31 6.96 -0.19
CA GLU A 101 -8.96 7.37 -1.44
C GLU A 101 -8.83 6.32 -2.57
N ASN A 102 -8.17 5.18 -2.33
CA ASN A 102 -7.90 4.18 -3.34
C ASN A 102 -9.20 3.52 -3.87
N LEU A 103 -9.42 3.64 -5.19
CA LEU A 103 -10.62 3.12 -5.85
C LEU A 103 -10.78 1.61 -5.65
N GLN A 104 -9.72 0.82 -5.80
CA GLN A 104 -9.80 -0.64 -5.66
C GLN A 104 -10.20 -1.04 -4.23
N LEU A 105 -9.65 -0.39 -3.20
CA LEU A 105 -10.03 -0.62 -1.80
C LEU A 105 -11.50 -0.23 -1.53
N ARG A 106 -11.97 0.86 -2.12
CA ARG A 106 -13.36 1.29 -2.02
C ARG A 106 -14.31 0.29 -2.71
N GLU A 107 -14.05 -0.06 -3.96
CA GLU A 107 -14.93 -0.95 -4.74
C GLU A 107 -15.02 -2.37 -4.15
N ARG A 108 -13.96 -2.84 -3.47
CA ARG A 108 -13.99 -4.13 -2.78
C ARG A 108 -14.58 -4.08 -1.36
N GLY A 109 -15.14 -2.94 -0.94
CA GLY A 109 -15.71 -2.75 0.39
C GLY A 109 -14.70 -2.94 1.52
N PHE A 110 -13.46 -2.50 1.32
CA PHE A 110 -12.39 -2.67 2.32
C PHE A 110 -12.60 -1.78 3.56
N TRP A 111 -13.17 -0.58 3.40
CA TRP A 111 -13.36 0.35 4.51
C TRP A 111 -14.69 0.11 5.21
N LEU A 112 -14.66 0.05 6.54
CA LEU A 112 -15.83 -0.14 7.39
C LEU A 112 -16.04 1.08 8.27
N GLU A 113 -17.29 1.52 8.41
CA GLU A 113 -17.64 2.52 9.42
C GLU A 113 -18.01 1.81 10.72
N VAL A 114 -17.26 2.10 11.79
CA VAL A 114 -17.45 1.50 13.11
C VAL A 114 -17.94 2.58 14.06
N GLU A 115 -19.13 2.37 14.63
CA GLU A 115 -19.72 3.30 15.60
C GLU A 115 -18.96 3.24 16.93
N HIS A 116 -18.62 4.41 17.46
CA HIS A 116 -18.04 4.60 18.79
C HIS A 116 -19.00 5.44 19.65
N PRO A 117 -19.94 4.80 20.37
CA PRO A 117 -20.93 5.51 21.18
C PRO A 117 -20.34 6.45 22.23
N GLU A 118 -19.18 6.10 22.79
CA GLU A 118 -18.43 6.89 23.75
C GLU A 118 -17.84 8.18 23.17
N LEU A 119 -17.61 8.21 21.86
CA LEU A 119 -17.16 9.39 21.10
C LEU A 119 -18.33 10.13 20.43
N GLY A 120 -19.48 9.47 20.27
CA GLY A 120 -20.64 10.00 19.55
C GLY A 120 -20.41 10.12 18.04
N GLU A 121 -19.48 9.35 17.49
CA GLU A 121 -19.11 9.37 16.07
C GLU A 121 -18.86 7.96 15.52
N SER A 122 -18.80 7.84 14.20
CA SER A 122 -18.30 6.64 13.52
C SER A 122 -16.90 6.90 12.97
N LEU A 123 -16.04 5.91 13.09
CA LEU A 123 -14.67 5.97 12.62
C LEU A 123 -14.47 4.95 11.49
N THR A 124 -13.71 5.34 10.47
CA THR A 124 -13.36 4.45 9.36
C THR A 124 -12.24 3.48 9.78
N TYR A 125 -12.52 2.18 9.70
CA TYR A 125 -11.60 1.09 10.01
C TYR A 125 -11.20 0.34 8.74
N PRO A 126 -9.98 -0.24 8.70
CA PRO A 126 -9.65 -1.27 7.73
C PRO A 126 -10.47 -2.53 8.01
N GLY A 127 -11.18 -2.99 7.00
CA GLY A 127 -12.02 -4.18 7.04
C GLY A 127 -11.27 -5.47 6.70
N PRO A 128 -11.95 -6.48 6.16
CA PRO A 128 -11.36 -7.78 5.83
C PRO A 128 -10.17 -7.66 4.89
N TRP A 129 -8.99 -8.13 5.31
CA TRP A 129 -7.82 -8.22 4.44
C TRP A 129 -8.02 -9.27 3.33
N ALA A 130 -8.85 -10.29 3.58
CA ALA A 130 -9.27 -11.29 2.60
C ALA A 130 -10.79 -11.35 2.48
N GLN A 131 -11.27 -11.64 1.26
CA GLN A 131 -12.65 -12.01 1.00
C GLN A 131 -12.73 -13.53 0.87
N VAL A 132 -13.47 -14.17 1.79
CA VAL A 132 -13.61 -15.63 1.87
C VAL A 132 -15.10 -15.94 1.93
N THR A 133 -15.57 -16.82 1.05
CA THR A 133 -17.01 -17.14 0.94
C THR A 133 -17.51 -18.06 2.04
N GLU A 134 -16.71 -19.05 2.46
CA GLU A 134 -17.12 -20.05 3.47
C GLU A 134 -17.01 -19.55 4.90
N ALA A 135 -16.03 -18.68 5.17
CA ALA A 135 -15.79 -18.11 6.49
C ALA A 135 -15.48 -16.62 6.33
N PRO A 136 -16.50 -15.78 6.07
CA PRO A 136 -16.32 -14.34 6.00
C PRO A 136 -15.67 -13.85 7.30
N LEU A 137 -14.60 -13.07 7.16
CA LEU A 137 -14.07 -12.32 8.30
C LEU A 137 -15.13 -11.29 8.68
N THR A 138 -15.56 -11.29 9.94
CA THR A 138 -16.61 -10.44 10.52
C THR A 138 -16.19 -9.99 11.92
N GLY A 139 -17.01 -9.17 12.59
CA GLY A 139 -16.80 -8.84 14.00
C GLY A 139 -15.99 -7.59 14.28
N TRP A 140 -15.86 -6.68 13.30
CA TRP A 140 -15.36 -5.34 13.57
C TRP A 140 -16.31 -4.63 14.53
N ARG A 141 -15.78 -4.32 15.70
CA ARG A 141 -16.40 -3.52 16.74
C ARG A 141 -15.29 -2.71 17.43
N PRO A 142 -15.64 -1.63 18.14
CA PRO A 142 -14.68 -0.92 18.98
C PRO A 142 -13.94 -1.87 19.92
N ALA A 143 -12.73 -1.48 20.32
CA ALA A 143 -12.08 -2.13 21.44
C ALA A 143 -12.96 -1.97 22.69
N PRO A 144 -13.12 -3.01 23.51
CA PRO A 144 -13.97 -2.91 24.69
C PRO A 144 -13.44 -1.87 25.67
N LEU A 145 -14.36 -1.18 26.33
CA LEU A 145 -14.06 -0.32 27.45
C LEU A 145 -13.55 -1.15 28.64
N ILE A 146 -12.83 -0.47 29.55
CA ILE A 146 -12.36 -1.08 30.78
C ILE A 146 -13.55 -1.59 31.58
N GLY A 147 -13.60 -2.91 31.79
CA GLY A 147 -14.65 -3.59 32.54
C GLY A 147 -15.98 -3.76 31.80
N GLU A 148 -16.05 -3.49 30.49
CA GLU A 148 -17.29 -3.57 29.69
C GLU A 148 -17.99 -4.94 29.81
N HIS A 149 -17.20 -6.01 29.85
CA HIS A 149 -17.71 -7.39 29.89
C HIS A 149 -17.66 -8.03 31.28
N ASN A 150 -17.44 -7.26 32.35
CA ASN A 150 -17.27 -7.82 33.69
C ASN A 150 -18.51 -8.58 34.18
N ASP A 151 -19.69 -8.00 33.99
CA ASP A 151 -20.94 -8.64 34.42
C ASP A 151 -21.19 -9.94 33.63
N ASP A 152 -20.82 -9.96 32.34
CA ASP A 152 -20.94 -11.15 31.51
C ASP A 152 -19.97 -12.25 31.93
N ILE A 153 -18.70 -11.92 32.14
CA ILE A 153 -17.69 -12.93 32.49
C ILE A 153 -17.83 -13.38 33.95
N TYR A 154 -17.83 -12.44 34.90
CA TYR A 154 -17.87 -12.76 36.32
C TYR A 154 -19.24 -13.29 36.76
N GLY A 155 -20.32 -12.67 36.29
CA GLY A 155 -21.68 -13.05 36.65
C GLY A 155 -22.18 -14.24 35.85
N ASN A 156 -22.23 -14.11 34.51
CA ASN A 156 -22.92 -15.10 33.67
C ASN A 156 -22.06 -16.35 33.40
N GLU A 157 -20.77 -16.20 33.12
CA GLU A 157 -19.89 -17.34 32.81
C GLU A 157 -19.32 -18.02 34.07
N LEU A 158 -18.85 -17.23 35.03
CA LEU A 158 -18.19 -17.74 36.25
C LEU A 158 -19.15 -17.92 37.44
N GLY A 159 -20.35 -17.33 37.39
CA GLY A 159 -21.40 -17.56 38.37
C GLY A 159 -21.26 -16.77 39.68
N PHE A 160 -20.49 -15.67 39.69
CA PHE A 160 -20.40 -14.82 40.87
C PHE A 160 -21.71 -14.06 41.12
N SER A 161 -22.11 -14.00 42.39
CA SER A 161 -23.20 -13.18 42.86
C SER A 161 -22.87 -11.69 42.77
N LYS A 162 -23.89 -10.84 42.74
CA LYS A 162 -23.70 -9.37 42.74
C LYS A 162 -22.92 -8.89 43.95
N GLU A 163 -23.11 -9.54 45.09
CA GLU A 163 -22.41 -9.26 46.34
C GLU A 163 -20.91 -9.57 46.22
N GLU A 164 -20.55 -10.70 45.63
CA GLU A 164 -19.15 -11.08 45.37
C GLU A 164 -18.48 -10.12 44.38
N MET A 165 -19.19 -9.71 43.32
CA MET A 165 -18.65 -8.74 42.36
C MET A 165 -18.39 -7.36 42.98
N VAL A 166 -19.24 -6.92 43.92
CA VAL A 166 -19.01 -5.66 44.67
C VAL A 166 -17.74 -5.77 45.53
N LEU A 167 -17.53 -6.90 46.20
CA LEU A 167 -16.33 -7.14 47.01
C LEU A 167 -15.06 -7.13 46.16
N LEU A 168 -15.10 -7.79 44.99
CA LEU A 168 -13.99 -7.79 44.03
C LEU A 168 -13.66 -6.37 43.57
N LYS A 169 -14.68 -5.57 43.22
CA LYS A 169 -14.49 -4.17 42.82
C LYS A 169 -13.89 -3.32 43.94
N GLN A 170 -14.31 -3.51 45.19
CA GLN A 170 -13.73 -2.82 46.35
C GLN A 170 -12.28 -3.21 46.63
N ALA A 171 -11.89 -4.44 46.28
CA ALA A 171 -10.52 -4.93 46.36
C ALA A 171 -9.62 -4.45 45.19
N GLY A 172 -10.15 -3.66 44.25
CA GLY A 172 -9.42 -3.15 43.09
C GLY A 172 -9.33 -4.16 41.93
N VAL A 173 -10.10 -5.24 41.98
CA VAL A 173 -10.25 -6.16 40.83
C VAL A 173 -11.27 -5.52 39.89
N THR A 174 -10.83 -5.23 38.67
CA THR A 174 -11.64 -4.64 37.58
C THR A 174 -11.68 -5.55 36.39
#